data_AF-Q7VG81-F1
#
_entry.id   AF-Q7VG81-F1
#
_cell.length_a   1.000
_cell.length_b   1.000
_cell.length_c   1.000
_cell.angle_alpha   90.00
_cell.angle_beta   90.00
_cell.angle_gamma   90.00
#
_symmetry.space_group_name_H-M   'P 1'
#
loop_
_entity.id
_entity.type
_entity.pdbx_description
1 polymer ?
#
loop_
_entity_poly.entity_id
_entity_poly.type
_entity_poly.pdbx_seq_one_letter_code
_entity_poly.pdbx_strand_id
1 'polypeptide(L)'
;MSIGIKIYNQGIRILSGFIPLKSLRKKFRNRFFKRIPLYFVTHSLYGKLYMPHYELHHPILCQEPEIYNAQGERMRTFFVRSYLDAHYPNSDSKYFLWDRFNVSLPVHFYKHRAILETILFGSKRNSSIL
;
A
#
# COMPACT_ATOMS: atom_id res chain seq x y z
N MET A 1 9.95 -0.99 -12.72
CA MET A 1 10.52 -1.57 -11.49
C MET A 1 12.03 -1.27 -11.43
N SER A 2 12.57 -0.61 -10.39
CA SER A 2 14.02 -0.28 -10.34
C SER A 2 14.83 -1.42 -9.71
N ILE A 3 15.29 -2.37 -10.54
CA ILE A 3 16.10 -3.53 -10.10
C ILE A 3 17.36 -3.10 -9.33
N GLY A 4 18.04 -2.04 -9.75
CA GLY A 4 19.27 -1.57 -9.10
C GLY A 4 19.10 -1.19 -7.63
N ILE A 5 17.97 -0.57 -7.27
CA ILE A 5 17.68 -0.21 -5.87
C ILE A 5 17.42 -1.45 -5.02
N LYS A 6 16.76 -2.48 -5.59
CA LYS A 6 16.54 -3.77 -4.89
C LYS A 6 17.86 -4.46 -4.57
N ILE A 7 18.77 -4.54 -5.55
CA ILE A 7 20.10 -5.14 -5.39
C ILE A 7 20.91 -4.37 -4.34
N TYR A 8 20.96 -3.04 -4.44
CA TYR A 8 21.67 -2.20 -3.47
C TYR A 8 21.15 -2.41 -2.04
N ASN A 9 19.82 -2.38 -1.85
CA ASN A 9 19.20 -2.58 -0.54
C ASN A 9 19.47 -3.98 0.02
N GLN A 10 19.55 -5.01 -0.83
CA GLN A 10 19.92 -6.35 -0.42
C GLN A 10 21.37 -6.40 0.09
N GLY A 11 22.29 -5.71 -0.57
CA GLY A 11 23.66 -5.53 -0.08
C GLY A 11 23.71 -4.86 1.30
N ILE A 12 22.95 -3.78 1.50
CA ILE A 12 22.84 -3.11 2.82
C ILE A 12 22.28 -4.06 3.89
N ARG A 13 21.33 -4.94 3.55
CA ARG A 13 20.83 -5.96 4.50
C ARG A 13 21.93 -6.90 4.94
N ILE A 14 22.70 -7.43 3.98
CA ILE A 14 23.81 -8.35 4.24
C ILE A 14 24.86 -7.66 5.12
N LEU A 15 25.31 -6.46 4.74
CA LEU A 15 26.29 -5.68 5.51
C LEU A 15 25.81 -5.38 6.94
N SER A 16 24.53 -5.05 7.10
CA SER A 16 23.96 -4.79 8.44
C SER A 16 23.89 -6.04 9.32
N GLY A 17 23.94 -7.25 8.73
CA GLY A 17 23.94 -8.52 9.44
C GLY A 17 25.18 -8.72 10.32
N PHE A 18 26.32 -8.13 9.92
CA PHE A 18 27.58 -8.18 10.67
C PHE A 18 27.63 -7.19 11.85
N ILE A 19 26.64 -6.31 12.00
CA ILE A 19 26.57 -5.36 13.12
C ILE A 19 25.84 -6.04 14.29
N PRO A 20 26.49 -6.34 15.43
CA PRO A 20 25.89 -7.12 16.51
C PRO A 20 24.82 -6.33 17.28
N LEU A 21 25.01 -5.03 17.47
CA LEU A 21 24.10 -4.17 18.23
C LEU A 21 22.87 -3.75 17.42
N LYS A 22 21.68 -4.09 17.92
CA LYS A 22 20.39 -3.77 17.28
C LYS A 22 20.19 -2.27 17.02
N SER A 23 20.60 -1.40 17.95
CA SER A 23 20.47 0.05 17.82
C SER A 23 21.35 0.63 16.71
N LEU A 24 22.62 0.19 16.63
CA LEU A 24 23.56 0.56 15.58
C LEU A 24 23.12 0.00 14.22
N ARG A 25 22.67 -1.25 14.18
CA ARG A 25 22.10 -1.88 12.97
C ARG A 25 20.91 -1.09 12.44
N LYS A 26 20.01 -0.64 13.32
CA LYS A 26 18.85 0.21 12.94
C LYS A 26 19.30 1.57 12.40
N LYS A 27 20.23 2.25 13.08
CA LYS A 27 20.79 3.54 12.62
C LYS A 27 21.48 3.41 11.26
N PHE A 28 22.30 2.37 11.08
CA PHE A 28 22.97 2.06 9.82
C PHE A 28 21.97 1.82 8.69
N ARG A 29 20.99 0.93 8.90
CA ARG A 29 19.95 0.66 7.90
C ARG A 29 19.18 1.94 7.57
N ASN A 30 18.73 2.71 8.55
CA ASN A 30 17.99 3.95 8.29
C ASN A 30 18.80 4.98 7.49
N ARG A 31 20.13 5.00 7.64
CA ARG A 31 21.02 5.92 6.90
C ARG A 31 21.23 5.49 5.45
N PHE A 32 21.37 4.19 5.20
CA PHE A 32 21.79 3.68 3.90
C PHE A 32 20.67 3.03 3.07
N PHE A 33 19.55 2.60 3.67
CA PHE A 33 18.47 1.98 2.89
C PHE A 33 17.86 3.00 1.93
N LYS A 34 17.93 2.72 0.63
CA LYS A 34 17.30 3.57 -0.38
C LYS A 34 15.82 3.23 -0.48
N ARG A 35 14.97 4.24 -0.54
CA ARG A 35 13.54 4.02 -0.83
C ARG A 35 13.39 3.67 -2.31
N ILE A 36 12.59 2.65 -2.60
CA ILE A 36 12.16 2.37 -3.97
C ILE A 36 11.26 3.55 -4.38
N PRO A 37 11.59 4.27 -5.47
CA PRO A 37 10.77 5.37 -5.94
C PRO A 37 9.41 4.83 -6.36
N LEU A 38 8.38 5.60 -6.05
CA LEU A 38 7.02 5.28 -6.40
C LEU A 38 6.87 5.37 -7.92
N TYR A 39 6.27 4.35 -8.51
CA TYR A 39 5.90 4.39 -9.93
C TYR A 39 4.62 5.22 -10.06
N PHE A 40 4.68 6.31 -10.82
CA PHE A 40 3.54 7.18 -11.11
C PHE A 40 3.48 7.53 -12.59
N VAL A 41 2.26 7.69 -13.12
CA VAL A 41 1.99 8.19 -14.47
C VAL A 41 1.52 9.64 -14.32
N THR A 42 1.99 10.51 -15.20
CA THR A 42 1.50 11.90 -15.26
C THR A 42 0.26 11.97 -16.14
N HIS A 43 -0.82 12.54 -15.62
CA HIS A 43 -2.05 12.83 -16.33
C HIS A 43 -2.27 14.35 -16.38
N SER A 44 -2.73 14.86 -17.52
CA SER A 44 -2.89 16.31 -17.76
C SER A 44 -3.81 16.98 -16.73
N LEU A 45 -4.95 16.36 -16.39
CA LEU A 45 -5.93 16.91 -15.45
C LEU A 45 -5.62 16.63 -13.96
N TYR A 46 -5.03 15.47 -13.64
CA TYR A 46 -4.94 14.97 -12.26
C TYR A 46 -3.51 14.99 -11.71
N GLY A 47 -2.53 15.40 -12.51
CA GLY A 47 -1.13 15.41 -12.11
C GLY A 47 -0.56 14.00 -11.96
N LYS A 48 0.10 13.72 -10.84
CA LYS A 48 0.77 12.43 -10.60
C LYS A 48 -0.23 11.38 -10.09
N LEU A 49 -0.44 10.34 -10.89
CA LEU A 49 -1.24 9.16 -10.58
C LEU A 49 -0.32 8.04 -10.13
N TYR A 50 -0.43 7.63 -8.88
CA TYR A 50 0.42 6.61 -8.29
C TYR A 50 -0.15 5.22 -8.55
N MET A 51 0.69 4.33 -9.06
CA MET A 51 0.23 2.97 -9.36
C MET A 51 0.03 2.15 -8.09
N PRO A 52 -0.87 1.17 -8.13
CA PRO A 52 -0.99 0.18 -7.07
C PRO A 52 0.33 -0.55 -6.81
N HIS A 53 0.53 -1.01 -5.57
CA HIS A 53 1.78 -1.65 -5.11
C HIS A 53 1.88 -3.16 -5.41
N TYR A 54 0.94 -3.70 -6.17
CA TYR A 54 0.76 -5.14 -6.41
C TYR A 54 0.67 -5.45 -7.91
N GLU A 55 0.60 -6.74 -8.23
CA GLU A 55 0.57 -7.24 -9.61
C GLU A 55 -0.56 -6.63 -10.43
N LEU A 56 -0.18 -5.93 -11.50
CA LEU A 56 -1.09 -5.31 -12.47
C LEU A 56 -1.79 -6.34 -13.38
N HIS A 57 -1.40 -7.61 -13.30
CA HIS A 57 -1.92 -8.69 -14.13
C HIS A 57 -3.22 -9.30 -13.59
N HIS A 58 -3.66 -8.91 -12.39
CA HIS A 58 -4.96 -9.33 -11.88
C HIS A 58 -6.09 -8.46 -12.44
N PRO A 59 -7.19 -9.07 -12.92
CA PRO A 59 -8.33 -8.33 -13.43
C PRO A 59 -8.88 -7.43 -12.34
N ILE A 60 -9.02 -6.14 -12.67
CA ILE A 60 -9.68 -5.17 -11.78
C ILE A 60 -11.17 -5.46 -11.87
N LEU A 61 -11.75 -6.03 -10.81
CA LEU A 61 -13.18 -6.20 -10.69
C LEU A 61 -13.82 -4.84 -10.43
N CYS A 62 -14.52 -4.28 -11.42
CA CYS A 62 -15.21 -2.98 -11.34
C CYS A 62 -16.42 -2.96 -10.38
N GLN A 63 -16.65 -4.03 -9.62
CA GLN A 63 -17.80 -4.18 -8.74
C GLN A 63 -17.33 -4.52 -7.33
N GLU A 64 -17.99 -3.91 -6.34
CA GLU A 64 -17.82 -4.27 -4.95
C GLU A 64 -18.32 -5.70 -4.72
N PRO A 65 -17.50 -6.60 -4.16
CA PRO A 65 -17.91 -7.99 -3.94
C PRO A 65 -19.06 -8.07 -2.93
N GLU A 66 -19.99 -8.99 -3.16
CA GLU A 66 -21.09 -9.27 -2.23
C GLU A 66 -20.61 -10.23 -1.16
N ILE A 67 -20.08 -9.67 -0.07
CA ILE A 67 -19.60 -10.42 1.09
C ILE A 67 -20.54 -10.17 2.26
N TYR A 68 -20.89 -11.24 2.97
CA TYR A 68 -21.76 -11.21 4.14
C TYR A 68 -21.02 -11.73 5.36
N ASN A 69 -21.27 -11.15 6.53
CA ASN A 69 -20.72 -11.67 7.78
C ASN A 69 -21.49 -12.94 8.23
N ALA A 70 -21.02 -13.57 9.32
CA ALA A 70 -21.66 -14.78 9.86
C ALA A 70 -23.11 -14.57 10.32
N GLN A 71 -23.56 -13.32 10.47
CA GLN A 71 -24.93 -12.95 10.80
C GLN A 71 -25.80 -12.67 9.56
N GLY A 72 -25.24 -12.82 8.35
CA GLY A 72 -25.94 -12.55 7.09
C GLY A 72 -26.03 -11.06 6.72
N GLU A 73 -25.31 -10.17 7.42
CA GLU A 73 -25.29 -8.75 7.10
C GLU A 73 -24.26 -8.46 6.00
N ARG A 74 -24.63 -7.64 5.00
CA ARG A 74 -23.71 -7.25 3.92
C ARG A 74 -22.56 -6.40 4.46
N MET A 75 -21.34 -6.85 4.23
CA MET A 75 -20.13 -6.12 4.58
C MET A 75 -19.74 -5.17 3.44
N ARG A 76 -19.41 -3.92 3.80
CA ARG A 76 -18.87 -2.95 2.85
C ARG A 76 -17.39 -3.20 2.62
N THR A 77 -16.94 -3.09 1.38
CA THR A 77 -15.52 -3.22 1.04
C THR A 77 -14.96 -1.87 0.61
N PHE A 78 -13.82 -1.49 1.18
CA PHE A 78 -13.18 -0.20 0.91
C PHE A 78 -11.76 -0.40 0.39
N PHE A 79 -11.37 0.44 -0.57
CA PHE A 79 -9.99 0.43 -1.03
C PHE A 79 -9.08 1.08 0.03
N VAL A 80 -7.98 0.41 0.40
CA VAL A 80 -6.98 0.99 1.32
C VAL A 80 -5.60 1.02 0.71
N ARG A 81 -4.94 2.19 0.80
CA ARG A 81 -3.54 2.37 0.43
C ARG A 81 -2.69 2.64 1.67
N SER A 82 -1.83 1.69 2.01
CA SER A 82 -0.84 1.79 3.10
C SER A 82 0.48 1.17 2.68
N TYR A 83 1.58 1.73 3.17
CA TYR A 83 2.93 1.19 2.95
C TYR A 83 3.40 0.25 4.04
N LEU A 84 2.78 0.31 5.21
CA LEU A 84 3.11 -0.53 6.35
C LEU A 84 2.25 -1.80 6.34
N ASP A 85 1.00 -1.67 5.92
CA ASP A 85 0.01 -2.75 5.96
C ASP A 85 -0.10 -3.53 4.64
N ALA A 86 0.84 -3.33 3.72
CA ALA A 86 0.86 -4.03 2.43
C ALA A 86 0.99 -5.56 2.57
N HIS A 87 1.42 -6.04 3.75
CA HIS A 87 1.59 -7.47 4.05
C HIS A 87 0.54 -8.04 5.00
N TYR A 88 -0.36 -7.23 5.56
CA TYR A 88 -1.41 -7.70 6.48
C TYR A 88 -2.80 -7.60 5.79
N PRO A 89 -3.32 -8.72 5.24
CA PRO A 89 -4.43 -8.69 4.29
C PRO A 89 -5.79 -8.44 4.92
N ASN A 90 -5.99 -8.79 6.19
CA ASN A 90 -7.33 -8.88 6.76
C ASN A 90 -7.47 -7.97 7.95
N SER A 91 -8.55 -7.20 7.95
CA SER A 91 -9.03 -6.48 9.13
C SER A 91 -10.07 -7.36 9.79
N ASP A 92 -9.94 -7.61 11.09
CA ASP A 92 -10.92 -8.36 11.90
C ASP A 92 -12.21 -7.55 12.17
N SER A 93 -12.53 -6.57 11.32
CA SER A 93 -13.72 -5.74 11.48
C SER A 93 -14.99 -6.52 11.14
N LYS A 94 -15.96 -6.47 12.05
CA LYS A 94 -17.32 -7.01 11.82
C LYS A 94 -18.11 -6.22 10.77
N TYR A 95 -17.73 -4.96 10.51
CA TYR A 95 -18.56 -4.01 9.76
C TYR A 95 -18.12 -3.80 8.31
N PHE A 96 -16.82 -3.96 8.03
CA PHE A 96 -16.27 -3.65 6.71
C PHE A 96 -15.00 -4.44 6.44
N LEU A 97 -14.66 -4.52 5.17
CA LEU A 97 -13.46 -5.19 4.66
C LEU A 97 -12.56 -4.17 3.98
N TRP A 98 -11.26 -4.46 4.04
CA TRP A 98 -10.26 -3.72 3.27
C TRP A 98 -9.88 -4.51 2.04
N ASP A 99 -10.00 -3.88 0.89
CA ASP A 99 -9.42 -4.39 -0.34
C ASP A 99 -8.23 -3.51 -0.71
N ARG A 100 -7.09 -4.13 -0.97
CA ARG A 100 -5.90 -3.41 -1.42
C ARG A 100 -5.73 -3.50 -2.91
N PHE A 101 -6.43 -4.43 -3.56
CA PHE A 101 -6.25 -4.81 -4.96
C PHE A 101 -7.29 -4.15 -5.88
N ASN A 102 -8.47 -3.86 -5.34
CA ASN A 102 -9.55 -3.27 -6.10
C ASN A 102 -9.55 -1.73 -6.05
N VAL A 103 -8.74 -1.08 -6.91
CA VAL A 103 -8.73 0.38 -7.07
C VAL A 103 -10.01 0.96 -7.68
N SER A 104 -10.94 0.12 -8.14
CA SER A 104 -12.20 0.59 -8.72
C SER A 104 -13.28 0.85 -7.67
N LEU A 105 -13.04 0.47 -6.41
CA LEU A 105 -13.98 0.73 -5.34
C LEU A 105 -14.17 2.25 -5.16
N PRO A 106 -15.41 2.73 -4.97
CA PRO A 106 -15.70 4.16 -5.03
C PRO A 106 -15.08 4.98 -3.89
N VAL A 107 -14.76 4.33 -2.77
CA VAL A 107 -14.25 4.99 -1.55
C VAL A 107 -12.85 4.49 -1.25
N HIS A 108 -11.90 5.42 -1.22
CA HIS A 108 -10.49 5.16 -1.00
C HIS A 108 -10.02 5.74 0.33
N PHE A 109 -9.35 4.93 1.14
CA PHE A 109 -8.66 5.35 2.36
C PHE A 109 -7.15 5.30 2.18
N TYR A 110 -6.48 6.33 2.68
CA TYR A 110 -5.04 6.48 2.57
C TYR A 110 -4.41 6.61 3.95
N LYS A 111 -3.32 5.86 4.20
CA LYS A 111 -2.59 5.88 5.47
C LYS A 111 -1.15 6.41 5.32
N HIS A 112 -0.63 7.01 6.38
CA HIS A 112 0.74 7.50 6.48
C HIS A 112 1.14 8.38 5.28
N ARG A 113 2.29 8.10 4.66
CA ARG A 113 2.78 8.83 3.48
C ARG A 113 1.88 8.70 2.25
N ALA A 114 0.98 7.71 2.22
CA ALA A 114 0.07 7.53 1.08
C ALA A 114 -1.01 8.62 1.04
N ILE A 115 -1.25 9.36 2.12
CA ILE A 115 -2.23 10.46 2.19
C ILE A 115 -1.96 11.55 1.15
N LEU A 116 -0.72 11.66 0.64
CA LEU A 116 -0.37 12.65 -0.39
C LEU A 116 -0.53 12.11 -1.82
N GLU A 117 -0.96 10.86 -1.97
CA GLU A 117 -0.99 10.19 -3.27
C GLU A 117 -2.39 10.16 -3.86
N THR A 118 -2.46 10.21 -5.18
CA THR A 118 -3.72 10.09 -5.94
C THR A 118 -3.65 8.80 -6.76
N ILE A 119 -4.70 7.99 -6.70
CA ILE A 119 -4.90 6.81 -7.57
C ILE A 119 -6.11 7.10 -8.47
N LEU A 120 -6.16 6.47 -9.64
CA LEU A 120 -7.34 6.45 -10.52
C LEU A 120 -8.59 5.84 -9.83
N PHE A 121 -9.77 6.24 -10.31
CA PHE A 121 -11.09 5.61 -10.10
C PHE A 121 -11.80 5.74 -8.73
N GLY A 122 -11.28 6.46 -7.73
CA GLY A 122 -11.98 6.61 -6.44
C GLY A 122 -11.97 7.99 -5.81
N SER A 123 -13.01 8.28 -5.02
CA SER A 123 -13.09 9.48 -4.18
C SER A 123 -12.21 9.30 -2.95
N LYS A 124 -11.25 10.21 -2.79
CA LYS A 124 -10.26 10.17 -1.71
C LYS A 124 -10.87 10.62 -0.39
N ARG A 125 -10.81 9.77 0.63
CA ARG A 125 -11.08 10.12 2.02
C ARG A 125 -9.81 9.95 2.85
N ASN A 126 -9.42 11.02 3.54
CA ASN A 126 -8.26 11.00 4.43
C ASN A 126 -8.66 10.30 5.74
N SER A 127 -8.07 9.13 6.03
CA SER A 127 -8.23 8.49 7.34
C SER A 127 -7.11 8.93 8.27
N SER A 128 -7.40 9.81 9.21
CA SER A 128 -6.55 10.12 10.36
C SER A 128 -6.97 9.36 11.64
N ILE A 129 -8.01 8.52 11.57
CA ILE A 129 -8.77 8.03 12.75
C ILE A 129 -8.85 6.49 12.84
N LEU A 130 -8.08 5.71 12.08
CA LEU A 130 -8.06 4.23 12.21
C LEU A 130 -6.66 3.67 12.41
#